data_AF-A0A1Q9WIF3-F1
#
_entry.id   AF-A0A1Q9WIF3-F1
#
_cell.length_a   1.000
_cell.length_b   1.000
_cell.length_c   1.000
_cell.angle_alpha   90.00
_cell.angle_beta   90.00
_cell.angle_gamma   90.00
#
_symmetry.space_group_name_H-M   'P 1'
#
loop_
_entity.id
_entity.type
_entity.pdbx_description
1 polymer ?
#
loop_
_entity_poly.entity_id
_entity_poly.type
_entity_poly.pdbx_seq_one_letter_code
_entity_poly.pdbx_strand_id
1 'polypeptide(L)'
;MTNPWAGLNADTANKKLYLDPAVISTLNRAFEPYEESLQTLQGHALDETTGYFGTPANPLASLVEKLFDGRGKQLTDYVTDQLTQSTAFIETARHAAEAMRSNQND
;
A
#
# COMPACT_ATOMS: atom_id res chain seq x y z
N MET A 1 0.50 10.95 0.94
CA MET A 1 0.53 11.36 -0.49
C MET A 1 -0.90 11.47 -1.02
N THR A 2 -1.13 12.19 -2.13
CA THR A 2 -2.42 12.18 -2.86
C THR A 2 -2.57 10.89 -3.68
N ASN A 3 -3.75 10.27 -3.66
CA ASN A 3 -4.06 9.05 -4.40
C ASN A 3 -3.79 9.24 -5.93
N PRO A 4 -2.83 8.52 -6.54
CA PRO A 4 -2.48 8.69 -7.95
C PRO A 4 -3.60 8.26 -8.90
N TRP A 5 -4.57 7.47 -8.41
CA TRP A 5 -5.69 6.95 -9.18
C TRP A 5 -6.94 7.85 -9.13
N ALA A 6 -6.88 8.99 -8.44
CA ALA A 6 -8.01 9.91 -8.28
C ALA A 6 -8.61 10.35 -9.63
N GLY A 7 -7.78 10.51 -10.67
CA GLY A 7 -8.25 10.82 -12.03
C GLY A 7 -9.09 9.69 -12.64
N LEU A 8 -8.65 8.43 -12.48
CA LEU A 8 -9.39 7.26 -12.96
C LEU A 8 -10.70 7.06 -12.18
N ASN A 9 -10.71 7.35 -10.88
CA ASN A 9 -11.94 7.38 -10.08
C ASN A 9 -12.93 8.42 -10.61
N ALA A 10 -12.45 9.62 -10.94
CA ALA A 10 -13.29 10.66 -11.52
C ALA A 10 -13.84 10.27 -12.90
N ASP A 11 -13.03 9.66 -13.76
CA ASP A 11 -13.48 9.19 -15.07
C ASP A 11 -14.48 8.03 -14.98
N THR A 12 -14.32 7.15 -13.99
CA THR A 12 -15.29 6.10 -13.66
C THR A 12 -16.64 6.69 -13.25
N ALA A 13 -16.64 7.65 -12.31
CA ALA A 13 -17.86 8.32 -11.85
C ALA A 13 -18.57 9.08 -12.99
N ASN A 14 -17.81 9.60 -13.95
CA ASN A 14 -18.32 10.31 -15.12
C ASN A 14 -18.67 9.40 -16.30
N LYS A 15 -18.74 8.07 -16.12
CA LYS A 15 -19.08 7.11 -17.19
C LYS A 15 -18.11 7.13 -18.38
N LYS A 16 -16.87 7.57 -18.18
CA LYS A 16 -15.81 7.65 -19.21
C LYS A 16 -14.86 6.46 -19.17
N LEU A 17 -14.81 5.76 -18.04
CA LEU A 17 -13.97 4.59 -17.82
C LEU A 17 -14.81 3.44 -17.29
N TYR A 18 -14.66 2.29 -17.94
CA TYR A 18 -15.26 1.03 -17.52
C TYR A 18 -14.19 -0.04 -17.50
N LEU A 19 -14.37 -1.02 -16.61
CA LEU A 19 -13.54 -2.20 -16.57
C LEU A 19 -14.43 -3.43 -16.67
N ASP A 20 -14.02 -4.42 -17.47
CA ASP A 20 -14.74 -5.69 -17.53
C ASP A 20 -14.76 -6.34 -16.12
N PRO A 21 -15.94 -6.62 -15.53
CA PRO A 21 -16.03 -7.23 -14.21
C PRO A 21 -15.32 -8.57 -14.07
N ALA A 22 -15.12 -9.32 -15.17
CA ALA A 22 -14.38 -10.57 -15.16
C ALA A 22 -12.91 -10.39 -14.73
N VAL A 23 -12.33 -9.21 -15.00
CA VAL A 23 -10.93 -8.86 -14.69
C VAL A 23 -10.70 -8.73 -13.18
N ILE A 24 -11.75 -8.41 -12.39
CA ILE A 24 -11.65 -8.25 -10.94
C ILE A 24 -11.10 -9.51 -10.26
N SER A 25 -11.52 -10.69 -10.72
CA SER A 25 -11.01 -11.96 -10.18
C SER A 25 -9.50 -12.14 -10.39
N THR A 26 -9.00 -11.67 -11.54
CA THR A 26 -7.57 -11.73 -11.87
C THR A 26 -6.78 -10.69 -11.09
N LEU A 27 -7.34 -9.49 -10.91
CA LEU A 27 -6.74 -8.43 -10.09
C LEU A 27 -6.63 -8.87 -8.63
N ASN A 28 -7.71 -9.36 -8.03
CA ASN A 28 -7.69 -9.87 -6.66
C ASN A 28 -6.62 -10.97 -6.49
N ARG A 29 -6.60 -11.97 -7.39
CA ARG A 29 -5.59 -13.05 -7.34
C ARG A 29 -4.14 -12.54 -7.42
N ALA A 30 -3.89 -11.46 -8.15
CA ALA A 30 -2.55 -10.91 -8.29
C ALA A 30 -2.16 -10.00 -7.12
N PHE A 31 -3.10 -9.20 -6.60
CA PHE A 31 -2.82 -8.14 -5.65
C PHE A 31 -3.08 -8.51 -4.19
N GLU A 32 -4.02 -9.42 -3.88
CA GLU A 32 -4.27 -9.86 -2.50
C GLU A 32 -3.00 -10.40 -1.83
N PRO A 33 -2.20 -11.31 -2.45
CA PRO A 33 -0.96 -11.78 -1.82
C PRO A 33 0.08 -10.67 -1.65
N TYR A 34 0.07 -9.67 -2.52
CA TYR A 34 0.97 -8.54 -2.46
C TYR A 34 0.59 -7.60 -1.31
N GLU A 35 -0.70 -7.27 -1.16
CA GLU A 35 -1.21 -6.49 -0.03
C GLU A 35 -0.95 -7.19 1.30
N GLU A 36 -1.19 -8.49 1.41
CA GLU A 36 -0.88 -9.29 2.61
C GLU A 36 0.62 -9.23 2.95
N SER A 37 1.48 -9.30 1.94
CA SER A 37 2.93 -9.17 2.13
C SER A 37 3.31 -7.78 2.63
N LEU A 38 2.73 -6.72 2.07
CA LEU A 38 2.98 -5.34 2.51
C LEU A 38 2.45 -5.09 3.93
N GLN A 39 1.27 -5.60 4.27
CA GLN A 39 0.70 -5.54 5.62
C GLN A 39 1.58 -6.27 6.63
N THR A 40 2.10 -7.44 6.26
CA THR A 40 3.05 -8.19 7.10
C THR A 40 4.33 -7.39 7.34
N LEU A 41 4.90 -6.80 6.29
CA LEU A 41 6.11 -5.96 6.40
C LEU A 41 5.86 -4.69 7.23
N GLN A 42 4.69 -4.08 7.09
CA GLN A 42 4.28 -2.93 7.90
C GLN A 42 4.15 -3.30 9.37
N GLY A 43 3.57 -4.48 9.67
CA GLY A 43 3.42 -4.98 11.04
C GLY A 43 4.74 -5.35 11.72
N HIS A 44 5.76 -5.73 10.94
CA HIS A 44 7.11 -6.03 11.43
C HIS A 44 8.02 -4.80 11.55
N ALA A 45 7.45 -3.58 11.61
CA ALA A 45 8.17 -2.31 11.60
C ALA A 45 9.54 -2.37 12.30
N LEU A 46 10.60 -1.99 11.56
CA LEU A 46 11.99 -2.04 12.01
C LEU A 46 12.44 -0.72 12.65
N ASP A 47 11.51 0.13 13.07
CA ASP A 47 11.75 1.50 13.50
C ASP A 47 12.04 1.67 15.00
N GLU A 48 12.00 0.57 15.77
CA GLU A 48 12.42 0.54 17.17
C GLU A 48 13.37 -0.63 17.45
N THR A 49 14.66 -0.32 17.54
CA THR A 49 15.76 -1.28 17.79
C THR A 49 16.41 -1.10 19.16
N THR A 50 15.69 -0.46 20.09
CA THR A 50 16.14 -0.14 21.45
C THR A 50 16.80 -1.35 22.12
N GLY A 51 18.09 -1.22 22.44
CA GLY A 51 18.87 -2.23 23.16
C GLY A 51 19.41 -3.40 22.31
N TYR A 52 19.17 -3.41 20.99
CA TYR A 52 19.70 -4.46 20.10
C TYR A 52 21.22 -4.36 19.92
N PHE A 53 21.77 -3.16 20.07
CA PHE A 53 23.18 -2.86 19.79
C PHE A 53 24.04 -2.72 21.05
N GLY A 54 23.48 -3.04 22.23
CA GLY A 54 24.15 -2.95 23.52
C GLY A 54 23.58 -1.85 24.42
N THR A 55 24.37 -1.39 25.38
CA THR A 55 23.92 -0.40 26.37
C THR A 55 24.35 1.02 25.99
N PRO A 56 23.66 2.06 26.51
CA PRO A 56 24.03 3.47 26.30
C PRO A 56 25.43 3.84 26.83
N ALA A 57 26.06 2.97 27.62
CA ALA A 57 27.44 3.13 28.06
C ALA A 57 28.45 3.01 26.89
N ASN A 58 28.06 2.40 25.77
CA ASN A 58 28.81 2.39 24.53
C ASN A 58 28.23 3.42 23.55
N PRO A 59 28.94 4.54 23.26
CA PRO A 59 28.45 5.56 22.33
C PRO A 59 28.18 5.05 20.91
N LEU A 60 28.86 3.97 20.48
CA LEU A 60 28.60 3.34 19.18
C LEU A 60 27.24 2.63 19.16
N ALA A 61 26.79 2.07 20.28
CA ALA A 61 25.49 1.40 20.36
C ALA A 61 24.35 2.37 20.02
N SER A 62 24.35 3.55 20.64
CA SER A 62 23.33 4.59 20.39
C SER A 62 23.41 5.19 18.98
N LEU A 63 24.59 5.22 18.36
CA LEU A 63 24.74 5.67 16.96
C LEU A 63 24.19 4.65 15.97
N VAL A 64 24.44 3.36 16.21
CA VAL A 64 23.93 2.26 15.38
C VAL A 64 22.42 2.13 15.53
N GLU A 65 21.88 2.22 16.74
CA GLU A 65 20.44 2.23 17.03
C GLU A 65 19.72 3.31 16.20
N LYS A 66 20.15 4.58 16.31
CA LYS A 66 19.59 5.68 15.51
C LYS A 66 19.65 5.45 14.00
N LEU A 67 20.72 4.84 13.50
CA LEU A 67 20.86 4.54 12.09
C LEU A 67 19.84 3.48 11.65
N PHE A 68 19.70 2.41 12.43
CA PHE A 68 18.76 1.34 12.15
C PHE A 68 17.31 1.81 12.27
N ASP A 69 16.96 2.54 13.32
CA ASP A 69 15.62 3.12 13.49
C ASP A 69 15.27 4.06 12.33
N GLY A 70 16.21 4.91 11.92
CA GLY A 70 16.03 5.81 10.78
C GLY A 70 15.81 5.07 9.46
N ARG A 71 16.52 3.97 9.23
CA ARG A 71 16.33 3.10 8.05
C ARG A 71 15.03 2.31 8.13
N GLY A 72 14.71 1.78 9.31
CA GLY A 72 13.47 1.09 9.59
C GLY A 72 12.27 1.98 9.31
N LYS A 73 12.30 3.23 9.80
CA LYS A 73 11.27 4.22 9.51
C LYS A 73 11.13 4.49 8.01
N GLN A 74 12.22 4.70 7.28
CA GLN A 74 12.18 4.90 5.83
C GLN A 74 11.52 3.71 5.10
N LEU A 75 11.84 2.49 5.52
CA LEU A 75 11.25 1.28 4.95
C LEU A 75 9.76 1.18 5.29
N THR A 76 9.38 1.40 6.56
CA THR A 76 7.99 1.39 7.02
C THR A 76 7.15 2.43 6.28
N ASP A 77 7.66 3.66 6.12
CA ASP A 77 6.99 4.73 5.38
C ASP A 77 6.80 4.32 3.91
N TYR A 78 7.83 3.76 3.27
CA TYR A 78 7.75 3.27 1.88
C TYR A 78 6.71 2.13 1.71
N VAL A 79 6.73 1.13 2.60
CA VAL A 79 5.78 0.00 2.58
C VAL A 79 4.35 0.51 2.78
N THR A 80 4.16 1.47 3.68
CA THR A 80 2.86 2.10 3.94
C THR A 80 2.35 2.85 2.70
N ASP A 81 3.21 3.60 2.02
CA ASP A 81 2.86 4.28 0.78
C ASP A 81 2.51 3.29 -0.34
N GLN A 82 3.26 2.20 -0.49
CA GLN A 82 2.97 1.15 -1.47
C GLN A 82 1.65 0.44 -1.20
N LEU A 83 1.35 0.13 0.07
CA LEU A 83 0.08 -0.47 0.46
C LEU A 83 -1.09 0.46 0.12
N THR A 84 -0.98 1.74 0.50
CA THR A 84 -1.99 2.76 0.21
C THR A 84 -2.26 2.87 -1.30
N GLN A 85 -1.21 2.88 -2.12
CA GLN A 85 -1.33 3.00 -3.57
C GLN A 85 -1.95 1.74 -4.22
N SER A 86 -1.62 0.56 -3.69
CA SER A 86 -2.14 -0.73 -4.18
C SER A 86 -3.62 -0.88 -3.86
N THR A 87 -4.03 -0.57 -2.64
CA THR A 87 -5.44 -0.61 -2.23
C THR A 87 -6.26 0.38 -3.04
N ALA A 88 -5.76 1.61 -3.22
CA ALA A 88 -6.43 2.61 -4.03
C ALA A 88 -6.58 2.21 -5.51
N PHE A 89 -5.62 1.46 -6.06
CA PHE A 89 -5.72 0.91 -7.41
C PHE A 89 -6.84 -0.13 -7.52
N ILE A 90 -6.89 -1.09 -6.58
CA ILE A 90 -7.91 -2.15 -6.58
C ILE A 90 -9.30 -1.55 -6.40
N GLU A 91 -9.46 -0.58 -5.50
CA GLU A 91 -10.73 0.14 -5.31
C GLU A 91 -11.18 0.83 -6.59
N THR A 92 -10.27 1.52 -7.28
CA THR A 92 -10.54 2.17 -8.56
C THR A 92 -11.01 1.16 -9.60
N ALA A 93 -10.33 0.01 -9.70
CA ALA A 93 -10.72 -1.06 -10.62
C ALA A 93 -12.10 -1.63 -10.28
N ARG A 94 -12.41 -1.84 -8.99
CA ARG A 94 -13.73 -2.31 -8.52
C ARG A 94 -14.83 -1.30 -8.86
N HIS A 95 -14.59 -0.01 -8.64
CA HIS A 95 -15.53 1.04 -9.03
C HIS A 95 -15.79 1.05 -10.54
N ALA A 96 -14.74 0.90 -11.37
CA ALA A 96 -14.87 0.86 -12.82
C ALA A 96 -15.66 -0.36 -13.32
N ALA A 97 -15.49 -1.51 -12.66
CA ALA A 97 -16.26 -2.71 -12.94
C ALA A 97 -17.73 -2.58 -12.51
N GLU A 98 -17.99 -2.01 -11.35
CA GLU A 98 -19.35 -1.82 -10.86
C GLU A 98 -20.12 -0.80 -11.71
N ALA A 99 -19.46 0.27 -12.14
CA ALA A 99 -20.03 1.23 -13.08
C ALA A 99 -20.42 0.58 -14.41
N MET A 100 -19.65 -0.42 -14.89
CA MET A 100 -19.98 -1.18 -16.10
C MET A 100 -21.22 -2.05 -15.90
N ARG A 101 -21.31 -2.77 -14.76
CA ARG A 101 -22.50 -3.59 -14.43
C ARG A 101 -23.76 -2.74 -14.34
N SER A 102 -23.67 -1.58 -13.70
CA SER A 102 -24.81 -0.68 -13.55
C SER A 102 -25.26 -0.11 -14.89
N ASN A 103 -24.34 0.26 -15.79
CA ASN A 103 -24.70 0.75 -17.12
C ASN A 103 -25.35 -0.35 -17.99
N GLN A 104 -24.90 -1.61 -17.88
CA GLN A 104 -25.50 -2.72 -18.64
C GLN A 104 -26.92 -3.11 -18.19
N ASN A 105 -27.33 -2.69 -16.99
CA ASN A 105 -28.64 -2.98 -16.40
C ASN A 105 -29.62 -1.78 -16.49
N ASP A 106 -29.17 -0.62 -16.97
CA ASP A 106 -29.99 0.57 -17.30
C ASP A 106 -30.51 0.50 -18.76
#